data_AF-A0AA36N6W1-F1
#
_entry.id   AF-A0AA36N6W1-F1
#
_cell.length_a   1.000
_cell.length_b   1.000
_cell.length_c   1.000
_cell.angle_alpha   90.00
_cell.angle_beta   90.00
_cell.angle_gamma   90.00
#
_symmetry.space_group_name_H-M   'P 1'
#
loop_
_entity.id
_entity.type
_entity.pdbx_description
1 polymer ?
#
loop_
_entity_poly.entity_id
_entity_poly.type
_entity_poly.pdbx_seq_one_letter_code
_entity_poly.pdbx_strand_id
1 'polypeptide(L)'
;MTVPDDNPRERLDRTLVRRGLFATRARARDAIMRGTVTVDGQTITKPAHSCTGRTKIAVADPASGYVSRAALKLKAALDAFAIPVTDAVCLDIGASTGGFTQVLLEAGAAGVHAIDVGHGQMDPTLAADPRVRLTEGLNARDLEIGHLDGDRPSIIVSDVSFISLTLALPAALDLAAPGAHLVALVKPQFEVGRERIGKAGLVAADDANRSAEDIAAWLGIRPGWSSRMAEKLTIMAMGAQGDGLASHDGQTVYVPGALPGETVRATLDDARAHDVEIVTPSAERVSPSCPHFGDCGGCSVQHWADPPYRAWKRQLVADALSRQGIETKVASLVPGTPRIRRRATFSVLRRPEGVRLGFQREGSHMIVDTTDCHVVDPVLNRARGALKALAKAVLPVMKAAAKPVSMTVTVTQTGLDVAVAGDFTLSEPGRQAAIGIALKANFARLTVRDEVLAETRKPAVSFDGIAVGLPPGGFIQATAHAESAMRDLVTGHMQGARSVADLFAGCGTFALPLARLARVHAVEGDRASLAALDAAWRAASGQKLRRVTTERRDLFVRPVTAKELDSFDGLVRRRIRSPVRV
;
A
#
# COMPACT_ATOMS: atom_id res chain seq x y z
N MET A 1 -40.25 47.70 31.77
CA MET A 1 -38.91 48.30 31.79
C MET A 1 -37.97 47.44 30.96
N THR A 2 -37.75 47.80 29.70
CA THR A 2 -36.69 47.24 28.86
C THR A 2 -35.39 47.93 29.24
N VAL A 3 -34.44 47.16 29.79
CA VAL A 3 -33.08 47.65 30.03
C VAL A 3 -32.45 48.00 28.67
N PRO A 4 -31.91 49.21 28.47
CA PRO A 4 -31.22 49.55 27.23
C PRO A 4 -30.00 48.64 27.06
N ASP A 5 -29.86 47.99 25.90
CA ASP A 5 -28.67 47.21 25.55
C ASP A 5 -27.55 48.18 25.17
N ASP A 6 -26.95 48.81 26.18
CA ASP A 6 -25.88 49.81 26.03
C ASP A 6 -24.52 49.14 25.77
N ASN A 7 -24.45 48.35 24.70
CA ASN A 7 -23.20 47.74 24.27
C ASN A 7 -22.87 48.20 22.84
N PRO A 8 -21.84 49.05 22.64
CA PRO A 8 -21.57 49.64 21.34
C PRO A 8 -21.32 48.56 20.30
N ARG A 9 -22.03 48.66 19.17
CA ARG A 9 -21.83 47.82 17.98
C ARG A 9 -20.44 48.07 17.42
N GLU A 10 -19.57 47.07 17.50
CA GLU A 10 -18.19 47.14 17.04
C GLU A 10 -18.00 46.24 15.80
N ARG A 11 -17.04 46.58 14.94
CA ARG A 11 -16.70 45.76 13.78
C ARG A 11 -16.05 44.45 14.21
N LEU A 12 -16.35 43.36 13.50
CA LEU A 12 -15.83 42.02 13.79
C LEU A 12 -14.30 41.98 13.79
N ASP A 13 -13.64 42.64 12.82
CA ASP A 13 -12.18 42.73 12.76
C ASP A 13 -11.53 43.34 14.00
N ARG A 14 -12.16 44.35 14.61
CA ARG A 14 -11.71 44.95 15.88
C ARG A 14 -12.10 44.10 17.09
N THR A 15 -13.31 43.55 17.07
CA THR A 15 -13.83 42.70 18.15
C THR A 15 -12.95 41.46 18.36
N LEU A 16 -12.48 40.84 17.27
CA LEU A 16 -11.58 39.70 17.31
C LEU A 16 -10.23 40.02 17.98
N VAL A 17 -9.66 41.20 17.71
CA VAL A 17 -8.41 41.64 18.35
C VAL A 17 -8.63 42.00 19.81
N ARG A 18 -9.69 42.76 20.11
CA ARG A 18 -10.03 43.17 21.47
C ARG A 18 -10.31 41.98 22.39
N ARG A 19 -10.91 40.91 21.87
CA ARG A 19 -11.15 39.65 22.60
C ARG A 19 -9.90 38.74 22.67
N GLY A 20 -8.75 39.17 22.14
CA GLY A 20 -7.52 38.40 22.15
C GLY A 20 -7.52 37.19 21.21
N LEU A 21 -8.49 37.07 20.29
CA LEU A 21 -8.59 35.94 19.36
C LEU A 21 -7.59 36.05 18.20
N PHE A 22 -7.10 37.27 17.91
CA PHE A 22 -6.03 37.53 16.94
C PHE A 22 -5.13 38.66 17.44
N ALA A 23 -3.82 38.54 17.22
CA ALA A 23 -2.83 39.53 17.66
C ALA A 23 -2.96 40.89 16.96
N THR A 24 -3.35 40.90 15.68
CA THR A 24 -3.47 42.13 14.89
C THR A 24 -4.75 42.19 14.09
N ARG A 25 -5.19 43.42 13.79
CA ARG A 25 -6.37 43.65 12.95
C ARG A 25 -6.19 43.10 11.54
N ALA A 26 -4.98 43.12 11.00
CA ALA A 26 -4.70 42.55 9.68
C ALA A 26 -4.99 41.04 9.66
N ARG A 27 -4.50 40.29 10.67
CA ARG A 27 -4.76 38.84 10.82
C ARG A 27 -6.26 38.56 11.00
N ALA A 28 -6.94 39.35 11.83
CA ALA A 28 -8.38 39.23 12.02
C ALA A 28 -9.18 39.44 10.72
N ARG A 29 -8.86 40.48 9.93
CA ARG A 29 -9.54 40.74 8.64
C ARG A 29 -9.34 39.60 7.66
N ASP A 30 -8.12 39.11 7.57
CA ASP A 30 -7.73 38.04 6.66
C ASP A 30 -8.38 36.70 7.02
N ALA A 31 -8.44 36.33 8.30
CA ALA A 31 -9.18 35.16 8.77
C ALA A 31 -10.69 35.26 8.45
N ILE A 32 -11.30 36.43 8.69
CA ILE A 32 -12.69 36.67 8.31
C ILE A 32 -12.88 36.44 6.81
N MET A 33 -12.06 37.05 5.94
CA MET A 33 -12.21 36.92 4.49
C MET A 33 -12.08 35.48 3.98
N ARG A 34 -11.34 34.62 4.68
CA ARG A 34 -11.24 33.18 4.38
C ARG A 34 -12.42 32.35 4.86
N GLY A 35 -13.36 32.94 5.60
CA GLY A 35 -14.50 32.23 6.16
C GLY A 35 -14.13 31.31 7.33
N THR A 36 -13.03 31.59 8.03
CA THR A 36 -12.61 30.80 9.21
C THR A 36 -13.23 31.31 10.51
N VAL A 37 -14.05 32.36 10.44
CA VAL A 37 -14.70 32.98 11.60
C VAL A 37 -16.21 32.82 11.48
N THR A 38 -16.83 32.28 12.53
CA THR A 38 -18.29 32.19 12.66
C THR A 38 -18.79 33.14 13.74
N VAL A 39 -19.94 33.74 13.48
CA VAL A 39 -20.69 34.62 14.38
C VAL A 39 -22.08 34.00 14.55
N ASP A 40 -22.43 33.63 15.78
CA ASP A 40 -23.69 32.96 16.15
C ASP A 40 -24.00 31.75 15.24
N GLY A 41 -22.95 30.99 14.88
CA GLY A 41 -23.04 29.79 14.04
C GLY A 41 -23.00 30.05 12.52
N GLN A 42 -22.91 31.31 12.07
CA GLN A 42 -22.82 31.65 10.64
C GLN A 42 -21.41 32.09 10.26
N THR A 43 -20.88 31.55 9.16
CA THR A 43 -19.58 31.99 8.62
C THR A 43 -19.67 33.40 8.07
N ILE A 44 -18.81 34.29 8.58
CA ILE A 44 -18.73 35.68 8.15
C ILE A 44 -17.48 35.89 7.31
N THR A 45 -17.64 36.47 6.12
CA THR A 45 -16.54 36.82 5.20
C THR A 45 -16.28 38.32 5.08
N LYS A 46 -17.10 39.15 5.75
CA LYS A 46 -17.00 40.61 5.72
C LYS A 46 -16.34 41.14 7.00
N PRO A 47 -15.11 41.70 6.95
CA PRO A 47 -14.43 42.17 8.16
C PRO A 47 -15.13 43.32 8.90
N ALA A 48 -15.94 44.08 8.16
CA ALA A 48 -16.75 45.18 8.69
C ALA A 48 -18.10 44.72 9.28
N HIS A 49 -18.37 43.42 9.36
CA HIS A 49 -19.59 42.90 9.97
C HIS A 49 -19.74 43.42 11.40
N SER A 50 -20.95 43.82 11.77
CA SER A 50 -21.22 44.48 13.06
C SER A 50 -21.57 43.44 14.12
N CYS A 51 -20.88 43.49 15.25
CA CYS A 51 -21.08 42.58 16.38
C CYS A 51 -21.41 43.36 17.66
N THR A 52 -22.27 42.81 18.49
CA THR A 52 -22.50 43.31 19.86
C THR A 52 -21.61 42.55 20.85
N GLY A 53 -21.47 43.06 22.07
CA GLY A 53 -20.67 42.39 23.11
C GLY A 53 -21.13 40.97 23.48
N ARG A 54 -22.39 40.60 23.19
CA ARG A 54 -22.98 39.27 23.48
C ARG A 54 -22.82 38.24 22.35
N THR A 55 -22.35 38.67 21.19
CA THR A 55 -22.17 37.82 20.01
C THR A 55 -21.27 36.62 20.31
N LYS A 56 -21.72 35.40 20.01
CA LYS A 56 -20.87 34.20 20.11
C LYS A 56 -19.98 34.13 18.88
N ILE A 57 -18.67 34.17 19.09
CA ILE A 57 -17.68 34.12 18.00
C ILE A 57 -16.87 32.85 18.18
N ALA A 58 -16.77 32.05 17.12
CA ALA A 58 -15.87 30.90 17.07
C ALA A 58 -14.92 31.04 15.88
N VAL A 59 -13.65 30.73 16.10
CA VAL A 59 -12.58 30.82 15.11
C VAL A 59 -12.06 29.42 14.85
N ALA A 60 -12.15 28.97 13.60
CA ALA A 60 -11.61 27.72 13.10
C ALA A 60 -10.56 28.04 12.02
N ASP A 61 -9.47 28.71 12.44
CA ASP A 61 -8.40 29.13 11.55
C ASP A 61 -7.16 28.25 11.75
N PRO A 62 -6.82 27.34 10.81
CA PRO A 62 -5.62 26.51 10.92
C PRO A 62 -4.32 27.31 11.03
N ALA A 63 -4.32 28.58 10.59
CA ALA A 63 -3.16 29.46 10.67
C ALA A 63 -3.05 30.24 12.00
N SER A 64 -4.00 30.10 12.93
CA SER A 64 -4.01 30.92 14.15
C SER A 64 -2.78 30.69 15.03
N GLY A 65 -2.25 29.45 15.05
CA GLY A 65 -1.07 29.06 15.81
C GLY A 65 0.27 29.49 15.20
N TYR A 66 0.28 29.98 13.96
CA TYR A 66 1.50 30.33 13.25
C TYR A 66 1.76 31.84 13.22
N VAL A 67 3.03 32.24 13.25
CA VAL A 67 3.46 33.63 13.05
C VAL A 67 3.10 34.14 11.65
N SER A 68 3.04 33.22 10.68
CA SER A 68 2.66 33.49 9.31
C SER A 68 1.90 32.33 8.68
N ARG A 69 0.95 32.66 7.81
CA ARG A 69 0.17 31.67 7.04
C ARG A 69 1.03 30.87 6.07
N ALA A 70 2.20 31.38 5.70
CA ALA A 70 3.14 30.63 4.87
C ALA A 70 3.43 29.26 5.49
N ALA A 71 3.46 29.15 6.83
CA ALA A 71 3.60 27.89 7.57
C ALA A 71 2.74 26.74 7.02
N LEU A 72 1.48 27.01 6.67
CA LEU A 72 0.56 25.98 6.15
C LEU A 72 1.06 25.33 4.86
N LYS A 73 1.82 26.06 4.03
CA LYS A 73 2.37 25.53 2.79
C LYS A 73 3.48 24.52 3.06
N LEU A 74 4.43 24.87 3.93
CA LEU A 74 5.51 23.94 4.30
C LEU A 74 4.94 22.74 5.04
N LYS A 75 4.01 22.96 5.98
CA LYS A 75 3.35 21.86 6.70
C LYS A 75 2.71 20.87 5.73
N ALA A 76 1.95 21.35 4.75
CA ALA A 76 1.34 20.49 3.72
C ALA A 76 2.40 19.73 2.91
N ALA A 77 3.52 20.36 2.56
CA ALA A 77 4.61 19.71 1.84
C ALA A 77 5.31 18.63 2.70
N LEU A 78 5.64 18.92 3.96
CA LEU A 78 6.26 17.94 4.86
C LEU A 78 5.37 16.72 5.08
N ASP A 79 4.06 16.94 5.25
CA ASP A 79 3.07 15.88 5.43
C ASP A 79 2.93 15.02 4.16
N ALA A 80 2.83 15.66 2.98
CA ALA A 80 2.65 14.97 1.70
C ALA A 80 3.88 14.16 1.29
N PHE A 81 5.08 14.71 1.50
CA PHE A 81 6.34 14.10 1.05
C PHE A 81 7.07 13.31 2.15
N ALA A 82 6.50 13.24 3.36
CA ALA A 82 7.05 12.53 4.52
C ALA A 82 8.53 12.87 4.80
N ILE A 83 8.86 14.16 4.82
CA ILE A 83 10.24 14.64 4.96
C ILE A 83 10.70 14.52 6.42
N PRO A 84 11.85 13.86 6.70
CA PRO A 84 12.29 13.57 8.07
C PRO A 84 12.99 14.79 8.71
N VAL A 85 12.23 15.65 9.38
CA VAL A 85 12.75 16.89 10.00
C VAL A 85 13.39 16.70 11.38
N THR A 86 13.02 15.63 12.09
CA THR A 86 13.51 15.39 13.45
C THR A 86 15.05 15.33 13.50
N ASP A 87 15.62 16.09 14.42
CA ASP A 87 17.08 16.24 14.65
C ASP A 87 17.86 16.81 13.44
N ALA A 88 17.18 17.37 12.43
CA ALA A 88 17.81 17.93 11.25
C ALA A 88 18.34 19.35 11.47
N VAL A 89 19.48 19.68 10.85
CA VAL A 89 19.91 21.07 10.64
C VAL A 89 19.26 21.58 9.37
N CYS A 90 18.48 22.65 9.49
CA CYS A 90 17.66 23.18 8.42
C CYS A 90 18.16 24.56 7.96
N LEU A 91 17.90 24.89 6.70
CA LEU A 91 18.12 26.20 6.10
C LEU A 91 16.80 26.75 5.54
N ASP A 92 16.35 27.90 6.04
CA ASP A 92 15.14 28.60 5.61
C ASP A 92 15.51 29.86 4.81
N ILE A 93 15.30 29.82 3.49
CA ILE A 93 15.66 30.90 2.56
C ILE A 93 14.43 31.76 2.28
N GLY A 94 14.50 33.03 2.65
CA GLY A 94 13.36 33.96 2.61
C GLY A 94 12.47 33.83 3.84
N ALA A 95 13.10 33.68 5.02
CA ALA A 95 12.42 33.37 6.27
C ALA A 95 11.35 34.41 6.66
N SER A 96 11.55 35.69 6.29
CA SER A 96 10.66 36.81 6.56
C SER A 96 10.14 36.81 8.00
N THR A 97 8.82 36.73 8.20
CA THR A 97 8.17 36.63 9.51
C THR A 97 8.44 35.34 10.31
N GLY A 98 9.03 34.30 9.70
CA GLY A 98 9.40 33.04 10.37
C GLY A 98 8.42 31.89 10.23
N GLY A 99 7.48 31.93 9.28
CA GLY A 99 6.44 30.89 9.14
C GLY A 99 6.98 29.49 8.86
N PHE A 100 7.99 29.37 7.99
CA PHE A 100 8.64 28.10 7.67
C PHE A 100 9.56 27.64 8.80
N THR A 101 10.39 28.55 9.32
CA THR A 101 11.20 28.36 10.52
C THR A 101 10.39 27.77 11.68
N GLN A 102 9.21 28.31 12.00
CA GLN A 102 8.34 27.78 13.06
C GLN A 102 7.93 26.32 12.79
N VAL A 103 7.51 26.00 11.57
CA VAL A 103 7.10 24.64 11.19
C VAL A 103 8.25 23.65 11.34
N LEU A 104 9.46 24.03 10.96
CA LEU A 104 10.64 23.18 11.12
C LEU A 104 10.95 22.90 12.59
N LEU A 105 10.88 23.92 13.45
CA LEU A 105 11.08 23.77 14.90
C LEU A 105 10.02 22.87 15.54
N GLU A 106 8.75 23.04 15.17
CA GLU A 106 7.64 22.20 15.64
C GLU A 106 7.76 20.75 15.15
N ALA A 107 8.31 20.54 13.95
CA ALA A 107 8.59 19.22 13.39
C ALA A 107 9.87 18.56 13.97
N GLY A 108 10.56 19.25 14.88
CA GLY A 108 11.68 18.69 15.66
C GLY A 108 13.07 18.97 15.09
N ALA A 109 13.24 20.02 14.28
CA ALA A 109 14.57 20.43 13.82
C ALA A 109 15.54 20.69 15.00
N ALA A 110 16.78 20.23 14.85
CA ALA A 110 17.85 20.48 15.82
C ALA A 110 18.32 21.94 15.79
N GLY A 111 18.30 22.57 14.61
CA GLY A 111 18.62 23.97 14.40
C GLY A 111 18.12 24.46 13.04
N VAL A 112 17.83 25.76 12.94
CA VAL A 112 17.38 26.42 11.71
C VAL A 112 18.23 27.67 11.45
N HIS A 113 18.95 27.67 10.34
CA HIS A 113 19.56 28.87 9.78
C HIS A 113 18.52 29.61 8.95
N ALA A 114 18.07 30.76 9.43
CA ALA A 114 17.04 31.59 8.79
C ALA A 114 17.70 32.77 8.07
N ILE A 115 17.63 32.78 6.74
CA ILE A 115 18.27 33.78 5.90
C ILE A 115 17.21 34.66 5.25
N ASP A 116 17.37 35.98 5.37
CA ASP A 116 16.50 36.95 4.70
C ASP A 116 17.26 38.20 4.23
N VAL A 117 16.78 38.84 3.17
CA VAL A 117 17.30 40.11 2.66
C VAL A 117 16.71 41.32 3.40
N GLY A 118 15.54 41.16 4.02
CA GLY A 118 14.88 42.15 4.83
C GLY A 118 15.47 42.25 6.23
N HIS A 119 15.07 43.30 6.95
CA HIS A 119 15.49 43.57 8.32
C HIS A 119 14.28 43.69 9.25
N GLY A 120 14.41 43.17 10.48
CA GLY A 120 13.43 43.30 11.55
C GLY A 120 12.08 42.64 11.26
N GLN A 121 12.04 41.60 10.42
CA GLN A 121 10.79 40.94 10.04
C GLN A 121 10.44 39.73 10.89
N MET A 122 11.45 39.01 11.39
CA MET A 122 11.27 37.77 12.16
C MET A 122 10.48 38.03 13.43
N ASP A 123 9.55 37.12 13.77
CA ASP A 123 8.81 37.22 15.03
C ASP A 123 9.78 37.17 16.23
N PRO A 124 9.66 38.07 17.21
CA PRO A 124 10.60 38.14 18.35
C PRO A 124 10.70 36.85 19.14
N THR A 125 9.64 36.03 19.19
CA THR A 125 9.68 34.76 19.92
C THR A 125 10.53 33.72 19.21
N LEU A 126 10.50 33.68 17.87
CA LEU A 126 11.34 32.81 17.05
C LEU A 126 12.79 33.30 17.03
N ALA A 127 13.01 34.61 16.93
CA ALA A 127 14.34 35.20 16.98
C ALA A 127 15.05 34.95 18.33
N ALA A 128 14.30 34.73 19.40
CA ALA A 128 14.82 34.40 20.72
C ALA A 128 14.97 32.89 20.98
N ASP A 129 14.50 32.01 20.08
CA ASP A 129 14.69 30.56 20.24
C ASP A 129 16.16 30.20 19.99
N PRO A 130 16.85 29.51 20.93
CA PRO A 130 18.27 29.21 20.81
C PRO A 130 18.62 28.28 19.63
N ARG A 131 17.63 27.64 19.02
CA ARG A 131 17.79 26.80 17.83
C ARG A 131 17.75 27.60 16.53
N VAL A 132 17.39 28.88 16.56
CA VAL A 132 17.29 29.74 15.38
C VAL A 132 18.54 30.62 15.26
N ARG A 133 19.20 30.55 14.11
CA ARG A 133 20.32 31.41 13.73
C ARG A 133 19.85 32.33 12.61
N LEU A 134 19.55 33.58 12.94
CA LEU A 134 18.99 34.55 12.01
C LEU A 134 20.10 35.40 11.37
N THR A 135 20.14 35.43 10.04
CA THR A 135 21.03 36.31 9.26
C THR A 135 20.19 37.19 8.33
N GLU A 136 20.13 38.47 8.66
CA GLU A 136 19.39 39.49 7.91
C GLU A 136 20.29 40.29 6.96
N GLY A 137 19.70 40.85 5.90
CA GLY A 137 20.42 41.61 4.89
C GLY A 137 21.32 40.78 3.97
N LEU A 138 21.23 39.45 4.04
CA LEU A 138 22.02 38.53 3.21
C LEU A 138 21.21 38.08 2.00
N ASN A 139 21.75 38.31 0.80
CA ASN A 139 21.18 37.73 -0.41
C ASN A 139 21.49 36.23 -0.45
N ALA A 140 20.49 35.40 -0.74
CA ALA A 140 20.65 33.94 -0.85
C ALA A 140 21.73 33.53 -1.86
N ARG A 141 21.99 34.37 -2.88
CA ARG A 141 23.04 34.17 -3.88
C ARG A 141 24.45 34.27 -3.32
N ASP A 142 24.63 35.03 -2.26
CA ASP A 142 25.90 35.33 -1.61
C ASP A 142 26.10 34.44 -0.36
N LEU A 143 25.28 33.39 -0.23
CA LEU A 143 25.36 32.45 0.89
C LEU A 143 26.67 31.64 0.80
N GLU A 144 27.33 31.51 1.94
CA GLU A 144 28.61 30.80 2.07
C GLU A 144 28.60 29.97 3.34
N ILE A 145 29.48 28.98 3.45
CA ILE A 145 29.53 28.07 4.60
C ILE A 145 29.77 28.80 5.94
N GLY A 146 30.49 29.93 5.91
CA GLY A 146 30.74 30.76 7.08
C GLY A 146 29.47 31.41 7.63
N HIS A 147 28.48 31.71 6.78
CA HIS A 147 27.18 32.21 7.19
C HIS A 147 26.32 31.15 7.90
N LEU A 148 26.73 29.88 7.83
CA LEU A 148 26.05 28.73 8.44
C LEU A 148 26.87 28.16 9.60
N ASP A 149 27.85 28.89 10.15
CA ASP A 149 28.73 28.43 11.23
C ASP A 149 29.47 27.11 10.94
N GLY A 150 29.69 26.78 9.65
CA GLY A 150 30.28 25.50 9.24
C GLY A 150 29.28 24.36 9.04
N ASP A 151 28.00 24.55 9.38
CA ASP A 151 26.97 23.53 9.25
C ASP A 151 26.63 23.25 7.79
N ARG A 152 26.31 21.97 7.50
CA ARG A 152 25.74 21.54 6.22
C ARG A 152 24.28 21.13 6.42
N PRO A 153 23.31 21.90 5.91
CA PRO A 153 21.90 21.61 6.14
C PRO A 153 21.47 20.32 5.42
N SER A 154 20.72 19.48 6.12
CA SER A 154 20.07 18.28 5.56
C SER A 154 18.64 18.58 5.07
N ILE A 155 18.10 19.76 5.38
CA ILE A 155 16.81 20.23 4.87
C ILE A 155 16.93 21.69 4.45
N ILE A 156 16.53 21.98 3.22
CA ILE A 156 16.49 23.34 2.67
C ILE A 156 15.05 23.64 2.31
N VAL A 157 14.53 24.77 2.79
CA VAL A 157 13.20 25.28 2.45
C VAL A 157 13.31 26.67 1.83
N SER A 158 12.44 26.99 0.88
CA SER A 158 12.47 28.29 0.21
C SER A 158 11.06 28.81 -0.14
N ASP A 159 10.72 30.01 0.35
CA ASP A 159 9.55 30.81 -0.05
C ASP A 159 9.99 32.21 -0.52
N VAL A 160 11.01 32.26 -1.38
CA VAL A 160 11.51 33.53 -1.92
C VAL A 160 10.51 34.17 -2.89
N SER A 161 10.57 35.50 -2.98
CA SER A 161 9.80 36.30 -3.92
C SER A 161 10.73 37.28 -4.63
N PHE A 162 10.32 37.76 -5.81
CA PHE A 162 11.05 38.74 -6.63
C PHE A 162 12.37 38.24 -7.24
N ILE A 163 12.64 36.94 -7.18
CA ILE A 163 13.79 36.28 -7.78
C ILE A 163 13.38 34.89 -8.29
N SER A 164 13.97 34.44 -9.40
CA SER A 164 13.82 33.05 -9.87
C SER A 164 14.55 32.09 -8.93
N LEU A 165 13.97 30.92 -8.69
CA LEU A 165 14.63 29.86 -7.93
C LEU A 165 15.96 29.42 -8.56
N THR A 166 16.09 29.50 -9.88
CA THR A 166 17.33 29.16 -10.60
C THR A 166 18.50 30.06 -10.22
N LEU A 167 18.22 31.28 -9.75
CA LEU A 167 19.20 32.25 -9.29
C LEU A 167 19.39 32.19 -7.78
N ALA A 168 18.33 31.96 -7.01
CA ALA A 168 18.37 32.03 -5.54
C ALA A 168 18.95 30.78 -4.87
N LEU A 169 18.69 29.60 -5.41
CA LEU A 169 19.03 28.32 -4.78
C LEU A 169 20.48 27.82 -4.95
N PRO A 170 21.24 28.12 -6.02
CA PRO A 170 22.53 27.47 -6.29
C PRO A 170 23.48 27.41 -5.09
N ALA A 171 23.73 28.53 -4.41
CA ALA A 171 24.64 28.58 -3.26
C ALA A 171 24.17 27.66 -2.10
N ALA A 172 22.87 27.66 -1.79
CA ALA A 172 22.32 26.79 -0.77
C ALA A 172 22.41 25.30 -1.12
N LEU A 173 22.17 24.95 -2.39
CA LEU A 173 22.26 23.56 -2.86
C LEU A 173 23.70 23.03 -2.80
N ASP A 174 24.70 23.87 -3.05
CA ASP A 174 26.11 23.50 -3.03
C ASP A 174 26.64 23.32 -1.58
N LEU A 175 25.99 23.96 -0.61
CA LEU A 175 26.31 23.84 0.83
C LEU A 175 25.60 22.67 1.51
N ALA A 176 24.63 22.05 0.85
CA ALA A 176 23.82 20.97 1.41
C ALA A 176 24.64 19.74 1.83
N ALA A 177 24.12 19.00 2.82
CA ALA A 177 24.65 17.69 3.17
C ALA A 177 24.26 16.64 2.12
N PRO A 178 25.05 15.56 1.93
CA PRO A 178 24.61 14.42 1.12
C PRO A 178 23.29 13.85 1.63
N GLY A 179 22.35 13.59 0.71
CA GLY A 179 21.01 13.11 1.05
C GLY A 179 20.07 14.20 1.58
N ALA A 180 20.41 15.48 1.43
CA ALA A 180 19.53 16.57 1.83
C ALA A 180 18.22 16.62 1.03
N HIS A 181 17.18 17.17 1.66
CA HIS A 181 15.88 17.41 1.04
C HIS A 181 15.68 18.90 0.75
N LEU A 182 15.15 19.21 -0.44
CA LEU A 182 14.74 20.56 -0.83
C LEU A 182 13.22 20.65 -0.92
N VAL A 183 12.63 21.66 -0.28
CA VAL A 183 11.24 22.09 -0.49
C VAL A 183 11.24 23.54 -0.95
N ALA A 184 11.03 23.76 -2.25
CA ALA A 184 10.99 25.09 -2.83
C ALA A 184 9.60 25.41 -3.38
N LEU A 185 9.08 26.60 -3.06
CA LEU A 185 7.84 27.08 -3.64
C LEU A 185 8.09 27.83 -4.94
N VAL A 186 7.62 27.26 -6.04
CA VAL A 186 7.65 27.91 -7.36
C VAL A 186 6.66 29.07 -7.36
N LYS A 187 7.13 30.25 -7.74
CA LYS A 187 6.33 31.46 -7.94
C LYS A 187 6.28 31.74 -9.44
N PRO A 188 5.26 31.24 -10.18
CA PRO A 188 5.23 31.31 -11.64
C PRO A 188 5.57 32.67 -12.22
N GLN A 189 5.08 33.75 -11.58
CA GLN A 189 5.31 35.13 -12.00
C GLN A 189 6.79 35.56 -12.08
N PHE A 190 7.70 34.87 -11.39
CA PHE A 190 9.14 35.14 -11.42
C PHE A 190 9.91 34.17 -12.33
N GLU A 191 9.23 33.15 -12.87
CA GLU A 191 9.83 32.10 -13.70
C GLU A 191 9.44 32.22 -15.19
N VAL A 192 8.22 32.66 -15.51
CA VAL A 192 7.67 32.62 -16.88
C VAL A 192 8.07 33.80 -17.79
N GLY A 193 8.79 34.80 -17.25
CA GLY A 193 9.15 36.03 -17.95
C GLY A 193 8.00 37.05 -18.07
N ARG A 194 8.34 38.34 -18.30
CA ARG A 194 7.38 39.47 -18.24
C ARG A 194 6.21 39.37 -19.23
N GLU A 195 6.45 38.77 -20.40
CA GLU A 195 5.49 38.62 -21.50
C GLU A 195 4.26 37.75 -21.11
N ARG A 196 4.42 36.86 -20.13
CA ARG A 196 3.41 35.86 -19.72
C ARG A 196 2.73 36.20 -18.39
N ILE A 197 2.90 37.44 -17.91
CA ILE A 197 2.28 37.93 -16.68
C ILE A 197 1.04 38.74 -17.06
N GLY A 198 -0.13 38.24 -16.66
CA GLY A 198 -1.41 38.92 -16.87
C GLY A 198 -1.61 40.13 -15.96
N LYS A 199 -2.79 40.76 -16.09
CA LYS A 199 -3.19 41.88 -15.22
C LYS A 199 -3.14 41.45 -13.74
N ALA A 200 -2.68 42.36 -12.88
CA ALA A 200 -2.47 42.12 -11.44
C ALA A 200 -1.40 41.07 -11.07
N GLY A 201 -0.51 40.69 -12.00
CA GLY A 201 0.60 39.78 -11.69
C GLY A 201 0.25 38.29 -11.72
N LEU A 202 -0.91 37.92 -12.29
CA LEU A 202 -1.40 36.54 -12.35
C LEU A 202 -0.88 35.83 -13.61
N VAL A 203 -0.51 34.56 -13.45
CA VAL A 203 -0.04 33.68 -14.54
C VAL A 203 -1.11 32.65 -14.85
N ALA A 204 -1.29 32.31 -16.14
CA ALA A 204 -2.23 31.28 -16.56
C ALA A 204 -1.83 29.90 -15.99
N ALA A 205 -2.81 29.02 -15.74
CA ALA A 205 -2.55 27.73 -15.08
C ALA A 205 -1.54 26.85 -15.85
N ASP A 206 -1.64 26.80 -17.18
CA ASP A 206 -0.72 26.03 -18.02
C ASP A 206 0.71 26.59 -17.97
N ASP A 207 0.87 27.91 -17.97
CA ASP A 207 2.18 28.55 -17.83
C ASP A 207 2.76 28.36 -16.43
N ALA A 208 1.90 28.34 -15.40
CA ALA A 208 2.31 28.05 -14.02
C ALA A 208 2.80 26.62 -13.86
N ASN A 209 2.07 25.64 -14.41
CA ASN A 209 2.50 24.24 -14.41
C ASN A 209 3.82 24.06 -15.15
N ARG A 210 3.95 24.64 -16.36
CA ARG A 210 5.19 24.58 -17.13
C ARG A 210 6.37 25.20 -16.38
N SER A 211 6.15 26.30 -15.64
CA SER A 211 7.22 26.90 -14.84
C SER A 211 7.72 25.98 -13.72
N ALA A 212 6.85 25.18 -13.13
CA ALA A 212 7.27 24.19 -12.13
C ALA A 212 8.07 23.06 -12.79
N GLU A 213 7.61 22.58 -13.96
CA GLU A 213 8.32 21.59 -14.78
C GLU A 213 9.72 22.09 -15.17
N ASP A 214 9.85 23.34 -15.62
CA ASP A 214 11.12 23.97 -15.98
C ASP A 214 12.10 24.03 -14.78
N ILE A 215 11.61 24.42 -13.59
CA ILE A 215 12.42 24.43 -12.36
C ILE A 215 12.86 23.03 -11.96
N ALA A 216 11.98 22.03 -12.07
CA ALA A 216 12.31 20.66 -11.73
C ALA A 216 13.31 20.03 -12.70
N ALA A 217 13.19 20.34 -14.00
CA ALA A 217 14.17 19.95 -15.01
C ALA A 217 15.54 20.61 -14.75
N TRP A 218 15.54 21.91 -14.43
CA TRP A 218 16.76 22.62 -14.03
C TRP A 218 17.42 22.03 -12.78
N LEU A 219 16.63 21.60 -11.78
CA LEU A 219 17.15 20.90 -10.61
C LEU A 219 17.74 19.53 -10.99
N GLY A 220 17.07 18.78 -11.89
CA GLY A 220 17.50 17.44 -12.30
C GLY A 220 18.79 17.40 -13.12
N ILE A 221 19.18 18.50 -13.78
CA ILE A 221 20.50 18.59 -14.45
C ILE A 221 21.63 18.97 -13.50
N ARG A 222 21.35 19.36 -12.24
CA ARG A 222 22.40 19.66 -11.26
C ARG A 222 22.98 18.36 -10.69
N PRO A 223 24.31 18.21 -10.63
CA PRO A 223 24.93 17.04 -10.02
C PRO A 223 24.46 16.83 -8.57
N GLY A 224 24.00 15.62 -8.26
CA GLY A 224 23.61 15.24 -6.90
C GLY A 224 22.17 15.62 -6.50
N TRP A 225 21.38 16.22 -7.38
CA TRP A 225 19.98 16.57 -7.13
C TRP A 225 19.04 15.88 -8.12
N SER A 226 17.86 15.48 -7.65
CA SER A 226 16.75 14.99 -8.48
C SER A 226 15.43 15.57 -7.99
N SER A 227 14.51 15.80 -8.92
CA SER A 227 13.17 16.30 -8.61
C SER A 227 12.17 15.14 -8.58
N ARG A 228 11.18 15.23 -7.68
CA ARG A 228 10.06 14.27 -7.60
C ARG A 228 8.81 14.84 -8.27
N MET A 229 8.95 15.36 -9.50
CA MET A 229 7.78 15.86 -10.22
C MET A 229 6.95 14.74 -10.82
N ALA A 230 5.66 15.01 -10.95
CA ALA A 230 4.72 14.03 -11.46
C ALA A 230 4.62 14.15 -12.99
N GLU A 231 5.10 13.12 -13.66
CA GLU A 231 5.10 12.95 -15.10
C GLU A 231 3.72 12.58 -15.63
N LYS A 232 3.38 13.08 -16.81
CA LYS A 232 2.16 12.68 -17.51
C LYS A 232 2.45 11.50 -18.43
N LEU A 233 1.86 10.35 -18.14
CA LEU A 233 2.10 9.10 -18.87
C LEU A 233 0.83 8.62 -19.56
N THR A 234 0.98 7.99 -20.73
CA THR A 234 -0.10 7.26 -21.40
C THR A 234 0.16 5.77 -21.29
N ILE A 235 -0.83 5.02 -20.80
CA ILE A 235 -0.71 3.58 -20.60
C ILE A 235 -1.00 2.84 -21.91
N MET A 236 -0.01 2.10 -22.37
CA MET A 236 -0.02 1.40 -23.66
C MET A 236 -0.53 -0.03 -23.55
N ALA A 237 -0.18 -0.73 -22.46
CA ALA A 237 -0.46 -2.15 -22.29
C ALA A 237 -0.49 -2.55 -20.81
N MET A 238 -0.82 -3.82 -20.54
CA MET A 238 -0.73 -4.40 -19.20
C MET A 238 0.46 -5.35 -19.07
N GLY A 239 1.27 -5.14 -18.05
CA GLY A 239 2.37 -6.01 -17.68
C GLY A 239 1.87 -7.33 -17.06
N ALA A 240 2.75 -8.33 -17.02
CA ALA A 240 2.39 -9.68 -16.55
C ALA A 240 1.95 -9.75 -15.07
N GLN A 241 2.34 -8.77 -14.25
CA GLN A 241 1.97 -8.67 -12.84
C GLN A 241 0.71 -7.82 -12.60
N GLY A 242 0.17 -7.19 -13.64
CA GLY A 242 -1.02 -6.34 -13.54
C GLY A 242 -0.73 -4.85 -13.36
N ASP A 243 0.53 -4.42 -13.50
CA ASP A 243 0.88 -3.01 -13.64
C ASP A 243 0.58 -2.53 -15.08
N GLY A 244 0.10 -1.31 -15.24
CA GLY A 244 0.06 -0.63 -16.53
C GLY A 244 1.48 -0.38 -17.05
N LEU A 245 1.66 -0.40 -18.37
CA LEU A 245 2.95 -0.13 -19.01
C LEU A 245 2.86 1.18 -19.78
N ALA A 246 3.75 2.11 -19.47
CA ALA A 246 3.97 3.35 -20.22
C ALA A 246 5.38 3.38 -20.80
N SER A 247 5.61 4.27 -21.76
CA SER A 247 6.96 4.61 -22.21
C SER A 247 7.31 6.02 -21.75
N HIS A 248 8.49 6.17 -21.17
CA HIS A 248 9.08 7.46 -20.79
C HIS A 248 10.57 7.40 -21.13
N ASP A 249 11.07 8.37 -21.89
CA ASP A 249 12.46 8.45 -22.36
C ASP A 249 12.99 7.16 -23.00
N GLY A 250 12.14 6.48 -23.78
CA GLY A 250 12.48 5.22 -24.46
C GLY A 250 12.59 4.00 -23.53
N GLN A 251 12.33 4.17 -22.23
CA GLN A 251 12.27 3.09 -21.25
C GLN A 251 10.82 2.71 -20.94
N THR A 252 10.61 1.47 -20.50
CA THR A 252 9.31 0.99 -20.04
C THR A 252 9.14 1.34 -18.56
N VAL A 253 8.05 2.04 -18.24
CA VAL A 253 7.66 2.38 -16.88
C VAL A 253 6.47 1.52 -16.44
N TYR A 254 6.56 0.92 -15.26
CA TYR A 254 5.49 0.16 -14.62
C TYR A 254 4.63 1.09 -13.76
N VAL A 255 3.35 1.17 -14.06
CA VAL A 255 2.37 2.07 -13.44
C VAL A 255 1.32 1.26 -12.68
N PRO A 256 1.44 1.10 -11.36
CA PRO A 256 0.50 0.32 -10.56
C PRO A 256 -0.92 0.90 -10.61
N GLY A 257 -1.92 0.03 -10.76
CA GLY A 257 -3.34 0.42 -10.71
C GLY A 257 -3.87 1.16 -11.94
N ALA A 258 -3.06 1.32 -12.99
CA ALA A 258 -3.45 1.94 -14.25
C ALA A 258 -3.78 0.88 -15.33
N LEU A 259 -4.65 1.24 -16.29
CA LEU A 259 -5.14 0.37 -17.36
C LEU A 259 -4.77 0.91 -18.75
N PRO A 260 -4.75 0.07 -19.80
CA PRO A 260 -4.48 0.53 -21.16
C PRO A 260 -5.48 1.59 -21.62
N GLY A 261 -4.96 2.57 -22.34
CA GLY A 261 -5.72 3.73 -22.83
C GLY A 261 -5.86 4.87 -21.82
N GLU A 262 -5.35 4.71 -20.59
CA GLU A 262 -5.40 5.77 -19.59
C GLU A 262 -4.30 6.80 -19.76
N THR A 263 -4.64 8.02 -19.36
CA THR A 263 -3.64 9.05 -19.08
C THR A 263 -3.54 9.21 -17.58
N VAL A 264 -2.32 9.12 -17.06
CA VAL A 264 -2.04 9.27 -15.63
C VAL A 264 -1.04 10.38 -15.37
N ARG A 265 -1.04 10.89 -14.15
CA ARG A 265 0.02 11.74 -13.61
C ARG A 265 0.68 10.98 -12.46
N ALA A 266 2.00 10.82 -12.47
CA ALA A 266 2.68 9.99 -11.48
C ALA A 266 4.15 10.42 -11.29
N THR A 267 4.66 10.33 -10.07
CA THR A 267 6.09 10.52 -9.81
C THR A 267 6.87 9.28 -10.26
N LEU A 268 8.08 9.46 -10.77
CA LEU A 268 8.91 8.34 -11.25
C LEU A 268 10.07 8.07 -10.29
N ASP A 269 10.27 6.79 -9.98
CA ASP A 269 11.47 6.27 -9.32
C ASP A 269 11.98 5.09 -10.16
N ASP A 270 13.10 5.30 -10.86
CA ASP A 270 13.60 4.42 -11.92
C ASP A 270 12.49 4.06 -12.94
N ALA A 271 12.24 2.76 -13.13
CA ALA A 271 11.25 2.25 -14.05
C ALA A 271 9.85 2.09 -13.40
N ARG A 272 9.60 2.64 -12.22
CA ARG A 272 8.31 2.47 -11.51
C ARG A 272 7.67 3.81 -11.18
N ALA A 273 6.37 3.89 -11.42
CA ALA A 273 5.57 5.06 -11.09
C ALA A 273 4.98 4.95 -9.67
N HIS A 274 4.95 6.08 -8.99
CA HIS A 274 4.42 6.30 -7.65
C HIS A 274 3.39 7.44 -7.68
N ASP A 275 2.59 7.55 -6.61
CA ASP A 275 1.58 8.62 -6.47
C ASP A 275 0.68 8.78 -7.71
N VAL A 276 0.26 7.63 -8.28
CA VAL A 276 -0.44 7.57 -9.57
C VAL A 276 -1.85 8.15 -9.44
N GLU A 277 -2.08 9.25 -10.15
CA GLU A 277 -3.39 9.88 -10.34
C GLU A 277 -3.93 9.56 -11.74
N ILE A 278 -5.16 9.05 -11.83
CA ILE A 278 -5.83 8.80 -13.11
C ILE A 278 -6.44 10.11 -13.62
N VAL A 279 -5.84 10.69 -14.67
CA VAL A 279 -6.32 11.94 -15.30
C VAL A 279 -7.47 11.65 -16.26
N THR A 280 -7.29 10.65 -17.14
CA THR A 280 -8.31 10.19 -18.07
C THR A 280 -8.48 8.68 -17.89
N PRO A 281 -9.62 8.22 -17.34
CA PRO A 281 -9.85 6.80 -17.13
C PRO A 281 -10.20 6.06 -18.42
N SER A 282 -9.86 4.78 -18.48
CA SER A 282 -10.23 3.90 -19.59
C SER A 282 -11.71 3.57 -19.54
N ALA A 283 -12.34 3.36 -20.71
CA ALA A 283 -13.71 2.87 -20.80
C ALA A 283 -13.89 1.46 -20.19
N GLU A 284 -12.78 0.73 -20.04
CA GLU A 284 -12.75 -0.61 -19.43
C GLU A 284 -12.54 -0.56 -17.90
N ARG A 285 -12.35 0.63 -17.31
CA ARG A 285 -12.22 0.79 -15.85
C ARG A 285 -13.59 0.62 -15.19
N VAL A 286 -13.63 -0.24 -14.18
CA VAL A 286 -14.82 -0.46 -13.33
C VAL A 286 -14.48 -0.20 -11.87
N SER A 287 -15.51 0.08 -11.06
CA SER A 287 -15.32 0.20 -9.61
C SER A 287 -14.96 -1.17 -9.01
N PRO A 288 -13.85 -1.28 -8.26
CA PRO A 288 -13.50 -2.50 -7.56
C PRO A 288 -14.62 -2.96 -6.63
N SER A 289 -14.92 -4.25 -6.65
CA SER A 289 -15.96 -4.81 -5.78
C SER A 289 -15.56 -4.79 -4.29
N CYS A 290 -14.27 -4.89 -3.99
CA CYS A 290 -13.75 -5.00 -2.63
C CYS A 290 -13.38 -3.62 -2.06
N PRO A 291 -13.86 -3.25 -0.87
CA PRO A 291 -13.53 -1.94 -0.26
C PRO A 291 -12.07 -1.82 0.16
N HIS A 292 -11.33 -2.93 0.23
CA HIS A 292 -9.90 -2.96 0.59
C HIS A 292 -8.97 -2.92 -0.64
N PHE A 293 -9.52 -2.86 -1.86
CA PHE A 293 -8.71 -2.85 -3.07
C PHE A 293 -7.87 -1.55 -3.13
N GLY A 294 -6.61 -1.64 -3.58
CA GLY A 294 -5.64 -0.55 -3.55
C GLY A 294 -4.80 -0.53 -2.27
N ASP A 295 -5.39 -0.85 -1.12
CA ASP A 295 -4.65 -0.99 0.13
C ASP A 295 -4.10 -2.41 0.34
N CYS A 296 -4.93 -3.41 0.08
CA CYS A 296 -4.64 -4.82 0.30
C CYS A 296 -3.92 -5.42 -0.91
N GLY A 297 -2.72 -5.99 -0.71
CA GLY A 297 -1.94 -6.66 -1.76
C GLY A 297 -2.49 -8.02 -2.22
N GLY A 298 -3.73 -8.36 -1.84
CA GLY A 298 -4.35 -9.64 -2.19
C GLY A 298 -4.97 -9.70 -3.59
N CYS A 299 -5.25 -8.55 -4.22
CA CYS A 299 -5.86 -8.47 -5.55
C CYS A 299 -5.25 -7.30 -6.34
N SER A 300 -4.87 -7.53 -7.60
CA SER A 300 -4.13 -6.53 -8.39
C SER A 300 -4.98 -5.77 -9.42
N VAL A 301 -6.07 -6.37 -9.94
CA VAL A 301 -6.78 -5.84 -11.14
C VAL A 301 -8.31 -5.84 -11.02
N GLN A 302 -8.87 -5.62 -9.82
CA GLN A 302 -10.35 -5.55 -9.68
C GLN A 302 -10.99 -4.33 -10.35
N HIS A 303 -10.18 -3.34 -10.72
CA HIS A 303 -10.63 -2.13 -11.40
C HIS A 303 -10.76 -2.31 -12.93
N TRP A 304 -10.52 -3.52 -13.46
CA TRP A 304 -10.60 -3.81 -14.89
C TRP A 304 -11.84 -4.65 -15.21
N ALA A 305 -12.56 -4.29 -16.27
CA ALA A 305 -13.70 -5.07 -16.76
C ALA A 305 -13.32 -6.53 -17.09
N ASP A 306 -14.27 -7.43 -16.91
CA ASP A 306 -14.04 -8.87 -16.99
C ASP A 306 -13.61 -9.37 -18.40
N PRO A 307 -14.22 -8.91 -19.53
CA PRO A 307 -13.79 -9.36 -20.86
C PRO A 307 -12.32 -9.06 -21.21
N PRO A 308 -11.80 -7.81 -21.09
CA PRO A 308 -10.41 -7.52 -21.40
C PRO A 308 -9.44 -8.16 -20.40
N TYR A 309 -9.81 -8.25 -19.11
CA TYR A 309 -9.04 -9.01 -18.12
C TYR A 309 -8.83 -10.47 -18.53
N ARG A 310 -9.88 -11.15 -19.03
CA ARG A 310 -9.78 -12.54 -19.51
C ARG A 310 -8.91 -12.63 -20.75
N ALA A 311 -9.08 -11.74 -21.71
CA ALA A 311 -8.26 -11.70 -22.90
C ALA A 311 -6.78 -11.56 -22.53
N TRP A 312 -6.44 -10.63 -21.63
CA TRP A 312 -5.08 -10.45 -21.12
C TRP A 312 -4.53 -11.70 -20.45
N LYS A 313 -5.27 -12.33 -19.52
CA LYS A 313 -4.80 -13.56 -18.86
C LYS A 313 -4.54 -14.71 -19.86
N ARG A 314 -5.36 -14.81 -20.90
CA ARG A 314 -5.16 -15.81 -21.98
C ARG A 314 -3.90 -15.49 -22.76
N GLN A 315 -3.72 -14.21 -23.10
CA GLN A 315 -2.58 -13.74 -23.89
C GLN A 315 -1.26 -13.99 -23.17
N LEU A 316 -1.20 -13.84 -21.83
CA LEU A 316 0.01 -14.16 -21.05
C LEU A 316 0.49 -15.60 -21.28
N VAL A 317 -0.43 -16.56 -21.41
CA VAL A 317 -0.09 -17.97 -21.69
C VAL A 317 0.31 -18.13 -23.16
N ALA A 318 -0.44 -17.52 -24.08
CA ALA A 318 -0.15 -17.58 -25.52
C ALA A 318 1.24 -17.01 -25.83
N ASP A 319 1.57 -15.83 -25.29
CA ASP A 319 2.87 -15.18 -25.45
C ASP A 319 4.00 -16.03 -24.83
N ALA A 320 3.76 -16.63 -23.67
CA ALA A 320 4.76 -17.49 -23.03
C ALA A 320 5.08 -18.74 -23.87
N LEU A 321 4.06 -19.35 -24.48
CA LEU A 321 4.24 -20.51 -25.36
C LEU A 321 4.89 -20.12 -26.69
N SER A 322 4.43 -19.03 -27.31
CA SER A 322 4.98 -18.52 -28.57
C SER A 322 6.47 -18.14 -28.43
N ARG A 323 6.87 -17.49 -27.32
CA ARG A 323 8.30 -17.20 -27.03
C ARG A 323 9.18 -18.45 -26.91
N GLN A 324 8.59 -19.62 -26.67
CA GLN A 324 9.30 -20.90 -26.63
C GLN A 324 9.17 -21.69 -27.95
N GLY A 325 8.60 -21.08 -28.99
CA GLY A 325 8.34 -21.74 -30.27
C GLY A 325 7.25 -22.80 -30.23
N ILE A 326 6.36 -22.77 -29.22
CA ILE A 326 5.27 -23.74 -29.08
C ILE A 326 4.00 -23.15 -29.70
N GLU A 327 3.70 -23.57 -30.93
CA GLU A 327 2.47 -23.20 -31.62
C GLU A 327 1.30 -24.08 -31.16
N THR A 328 0.36 -23.50 -30.41
CA THR A 328 -0.83 -24.22 -29.96
C THR A 328 -2.00 -23.28 -29.67
N LYS A 329 -3.21 -23.83 -29.73
CA LYS A 329 -4.43 -23.08 -29.39
C LYS A 329 -4.60 -23.03 -27.88
N VAL A 330 -4.43 -21.84 -27.30
CA VAL A 330 -4.78 -21.60 -25.89
C VAL A 330 -6.31 -21.50 -25.77
N ALA A 331 -6.91 -22.38 -24.96
CA ALA A 331 -8.35 -22.38 -24.69
C ALA A 331 -8.81 -21.13 -23.92
N SER A 332 -10.13 -20.92 -23.85
CA SER A 332 -10.73 -19.86 -23.04
C SER A 332 -10.48 -20.08 -21.55
N LEU A 333 -10.43 -18.99 -20.77
CA LEU A 333 -10.27 -19.09 -19.33
C LEU A 333 -11.48 -19.74 -18.66
N VAL A 334 -11.19 -20.52 -17.63
CA VAL A 334 -12.18 -20.92 -16.61
C VAL A 334 -12.19 -19.85 -15.51
N PRO A 335 -13.22 -19.00 -15.41
CA PRO A 335 -13.24 -17.93 -14.43
C PRO A 335 -13.50 -18.42 -13.01
N GLY A 336 -12.90 -17.73 -12.04
CA GLY A 336 -13.41 -17.75 -10.67
C GLY A 336 -14.54 -16.74 -10.52
N THR A 337 -15.50 -17.03 -9.65
CA THR A 337 -16.46 -16.03 -9.16
C THR A 337 -16.02 -15.51 -7.78
N PRO A 338 -16.52 -14.34 -7.34
CA PRO A 338 -16.27 -13.85 -5.99
C PRO A 338 -16.70 -14.87 -4.92
N ARG A 339 -16.05 -14.80 -3.76
CA ARG A 339 -16.41 -15.55 -2.54
C ARG A 339 -16.35 -17.08 -2.63
N ILE A 340 -15.47 -17.63 -3.46
CA ILE A 340 -15.28 -19.10 -3.59
C ILE A 340 -13.94 -19.62 -3.07
N ARG A 341 -13.06 -18.73 -2.58
CA ARG A 341 -11.74 -19.15 -2.11
C ARG A 341 -11.85 -19.80 -0.74
N ARG A 342 -11.83 -21.13 -0.72
CA ARG A 342 -11.97 -21.99 0.47
C ARG A 342 -10.71 -22.06 1.35
N ARG A 343 -9.56 -21.57 0.88
CA ARG A 343 -8.30 -21.57 1.63
C ARG A 343 -7.63 -20.20 1.59
N ALA A 344 -7.32 -19.64 2.76
CA ALA A 344 -6.60 -18.39 2.88
C ALA A 344 -5.51 -18.51 3.96
N THR A 345 -4.36 -17.87 3.71
CA THR A 345 -3.33 -17.68 4.72
C THR A 345 -3.32 -16.21 5.08
N PHE A 346 -3.84 -15.89 6.26
CA PHE A 346 -3.85 -14.53 6.78
C PHE A 346 -2.51 -14.22 7.44
N SER A 347 -2.00 -13.02 7.20
CA SER A 347 -0.99 -12.40 8.06
C SER A 347 -1.67 -11.91 9.32
N VAL A 348 -1.13 -12.32 10.47
CA VAL A 348 -1.70 -12.01 11.77
C VAL A 348 -0.62 -11.47 12.69
N LEU A 349 -0.97 -10.41 13.42
CA LEU A 349 -0.07 -9.83 14.40
C LEU A 349 -0.86 -9.23 15.56
N ARG A 350 -0.34 -9.37 16.77
CA ARG A 350 -0.91 -8.82 18.00
C ARG A 350 -0.06 -7.65 18.50
N ARG A 351 -0.71 -6.51 18.72
CA ARG A 351 -0.14 -5.30 19.34
C ARG A 351 -0.89 -4.97 20.64
N PRO A 352 -0.44 -4.00 21.44
CA PRO A 352 -1.18 -3.55 22.63
C PRO A 352 -2.62 -3.12 22.29
N GLU A 353 -2.84 -2.45 21.15
CA GLU A 353 -4.16 -1.98 20.71
C GLU A 353 -5.10 -3.10 20.23
N GLY A 354 -4.57 -4.29 19.89
CA GLY A 354 -5.40 -5.40 19.44
C GLY A 354 -4.72 -6.33 18.43
N VAL A 355 -5.53 -7.11 17.73
CA VAL A 355 -5.08 -8.06 16.70
C VAL A 355 -5.44 -7.53 15.32
N ARG A 356 -4.44 -7.45 14.45
CA ARG A 356 -4.63 -7.26 13.01
C ARG A 356 -4.64 -8.62 12.32
N LEU A 357 -5.67 -8.88 11.51
CA LEU A 357 -5.83 -10.12 10.78
C LEU A 357 -6.25 -9.82 9.33
N GLY A 358 -5.37 -10.11 8.38
CA GLY A 358 -5.66 -9.82 6.99
C GLY A 358 -4.52 -10.17 6.06
N PHE A 359 -4.26 -9.31 5.10
CA PHE A 359 -3.20 -9.50 4.11
C PHE A 359 -2.24 -8.32 4.17
N GLN A 360 -1.03 -8.53 3.67
CA GLN A 360 -0.04 -7.46 3.60
C GLN A 360 -0.41 -6.48 2.49
N ARG A 361 -0.15 -5.20 2.72
CA ARG A 361 -0.14 -4.19 1.66
C ARG A 361 0.96 -4.56 0.65
N GLU A 362 0.73 -4.24 -0.62
CA GLU A 362 1.73 -4.47 -1.65
C GLU A 362 3.05 -3.75 -1.33
N GLY A 363 4.18 -4.43 -1.50
CA GLY A 363 5.51 -3.89 -1.20
C GLY A 363 5.79 -3.61 0.29
N SER A 364 4.93 -4.03 1.22
CA SER A 364 5.06 -3.71 2.65
C SER A 364 4.74 -4.90 3.56
N HIS A 365 5.29 -4.92 4.77
CA HIS A 365 4.87 -5.86 5.82
C HIS A 365 3.67 -5.37 6.63
N MET A 366 3.13 -4.18 6.30
CA MET A 366 1.95 -3.64 6.94
C MET A 366 0.73 -4.51 6.63
N ILE A 367 0.03 -4.95 7.67
CA ILE A 367 -1.20 -5.74 7.53
C ILE A 367 -2.38 -4.79 7.36
N VAL A 368 -3.09 -4.94 6.25
CA VAL A 368 -4.44 -4.41 6.06
C VAL A 368 -5.41 -5.31 6.80
N ASP A 369 -5.96 -4.82 7.90
CA ASP A 369 -6.96 -5.55 8.68
C ASP A 369 -8.25 -5.65 7.85
N THR A 370 -8.54 -6.83 7.34
CA THR A 370 -9.66 -7.02 6.42
C THR A 370 -10.91 -7.39 7.21
N THR A 371 -12.00 -6.69 6.99
CA THR A 371 -13.28 -6.97 7.67
C THR A 371 -14.16 -7.88 6.83
N ASP A 372 -14.26 -7.62 5.52
CA ASP A 372 -14.91 -8.48 4.53
C ASP A 372 -14.02 -8.66 3.29
N CYS A 373 -13.57 -9.90 3.04
CA CYS A 373 -12.77 -10.21 1.86
C CYS A 373 -13.66 -10.85 0.79
N HIS A 374 -13.85 -10.16 -0.34
CA HIS A 374 -14.77 -10.60 -1.39
C HIS A 374 -14.27 -11.79 -2.23
N VAL A 375 -13.05 -12.26 -2.02
CA VAL A 375 -12.53 -13.46 -2.70
C VAL A 375 -12.68 -14.72 -1.86
N VAL A 376 -12.66 -14.62 -0.52
CA VAL A 376 -12.75 -15.79 0.36
C VAL A 376 -14.18 -16.24 0.55
N ASP A 377 -14.33 -17.55 0.80
CA ASP A 377 -15.59 -18.15 1.17
C ASP A 377 -16.25 -17.38 2.34
N PRO A 378 -17.57 -17.11 2.31
CA PRO A 378 -18.27 -16.40 3.38
C PRO A 378 -18.09 -17.03 4.76
N VAL A 379 -17.86 -18.36 4.84
CA VAL A 379 -17.53 -19.06 6.10
C VAL A 379 -16.26 -18.48 6.73
N LEU A 380 -15.22 -18.16 5.94
CA LEU A 380 -13.99 -17.55 6.44
C LEU A 380 -14.25 -16.14 6.97
N ASN A 381 -15.05 -15.33 6.27
CA ASN A 381 -15.37 -13.98 6.75
C ASN A 381 -16.17 -14.02 8.06
N ARG A 382 -17.15 -14.93 8.18
CA ARG A 382 -17.89 -15.13 9.43
C ARG A 382 -17.00 -15.60 10.59
N ALA A 383 -15.96 -16.38 10.30
CA ALA A 383 -15.04 -16.89 11.32
C ALA A 383 -14.04 -15.84 11.85
N ARG A 384 -13.91 -14.66 11.22
CA ARG A 384 -12.90 -13.65 11.57
C ARG A 384 -12.85 -13.27 13.04
N GLY A 385 -14.02 -13.12 13.69
CA GLY A 385 -14.09 -12.82 15.12
C GLY A 385 -13.42 -13.90 15.97
N ALA A 386 -13.72 -15.17 15.69
CA ALA A 386 -13.10 -16.31 16.37
C ALA A 386 -11.60 -16.41 16.06
N LEU A 387 -11.18 -16.13 14.82
CA LEU A 387 -9.77 -16.13 14.42
C LEU A 387 -8.97 -15.02 15.12
N LYS A 388 -9.54 -13.81 15.28
CA LYS A 388 -8.91 -12.72 16.05
C LYS A 388 -8.83 -13.07 17.53
N ALA A 389 -9.86 -13.68 18.11
CA ALA A 389 -9.83 -14.16 19.49
C ALA A 389 -8.76 -15.23 19.69
N LEU A 390 -8.66 -16.18 18.76
CA LEU A 390 -7.62 -17.22 18.75
C LEU A 390 -6.23 -16.60 18.70
N ALA A 391 -5.99 -15.68 17.76
CA ALA A 391 -4.72 -14.96 17.63
C ALA A 391 -4.34 -14.22 18.92
N LYS A 392 -5.31 -13.59 19.60
CA LYS A 392 -5.09 -12.92 20.89
C LYS A 392 -4.67 -13.91 21.98
N ALA A 393 -5.19 -15.14 21.96
CA ALA A 393 -4.84 -16.18 22.92
C ALA A 393 -3.46 -16.79 22.67
N VAL A 394 -3.10 -17.04 21.41
CA VAL A 394 -1.88 -17.79 21.06
C VAL A 394 -0.65 -16.91 20.85
N LEU A 395 -0.82 -15.66 20.41
CA LEU A 395 0.30 -14.78 20.10
C LEU A 395 0.67 -13.87 21.29
N PRO A 396 1.97 -13.67 21.56
CA PRO A 396 2.40 -12.62 22.47
C PRO A 396 2.13 -11.23 21.85
N VAL A 397 2.16 -10.19 22.68
CA VAL A 397 2.18 -8.81 22.17
C VAL A 397 3.54 -8.58 21.49
N MET A 398 3.51 -8.31 20.18
CA MET A 398 4.70 -8.23 19.35
C MET A 398 5.24 -6.79 19.28
N LYS A 399 6.57 -6.64 19.23
CA LYS A 399 7.27 -5.35 19.00
C LYS A 399 7.06 -4.82 17.58
N ALA A 400 7.14 -3.51 17.37
CA ALA A 400 6.87 -2.85 16.08
C ALA A 400 7.55 -3.51 14.86
N ALA A 401 8.82 -3.92 14.99
CA ALA A 401 9.59 -4.56 13.92
C ALA A 401 9.33 -6.08 13.73
N ALA A 402 8.44 -6.70 14.52
CA ALA A 402 8.17 -8.13 14.42
C ALA A 402 7.48 -8.50 13.10
N LYS A 403 7.91 -9.62 12.51
CA LYS A 403 7.29 -10.18 11.30
C LYS A 403 5.89 -10.73 11.63
N PRO A 404 4.91 -10.59 10.73
CA PRO A 404 3.61 -11.23 10.88
C PRO A 404 3.71 -12.76 10.97
N VAL A 405 2.82 -13.37 11.75
CA VAL A 405 2.63 -14.82 11.83
C VAL A 405 1.60 -15.27 10.80
N SER A 406 1.79 -16.47 10.23
CA SER A 406 0.87 -17.02 9.24
C SER A 406 -0.25 -17.81 9.90
N MET A 407 -1.50 -17.49 9.57
CA MET A 407 -2.68 -18.26 9.98
C MET A 407 -3.38 -18.79 8.73
N THR A 408 -3.18 -20.08 8.45
CA THR A 408 -3.85 -20.76 7.34
C THR A 408 -5.19 -21.32 7.80
N VAL A 409 -6.25 -20.97 7.06
CA VAL A 409 -7.62 -21.42 7.34
C VAL A 409 -8.18 -22.05 6.08
N THR A 410 -8.72 -23.25 6.22
CA THR A 410 -9.32 -24.02 5.13
C THR A 410 -10.75 -24.43 5.48
N VAL A 411 -11.71 -24.13 4.60
CA VAL A 411 -13.06 -24.72 4.65
C VAL A 411 -12.98 -26.15 4.18
N THR A 412 -13.39 -27.07 5.05
CA THR A 412 -13.49 -28.50 4.76
C THR A 412 -14.95 -28.95 4.91
N GLN A 413 -15.26 -30.18 4.48
CA GLN A 413 -16.60 -30.76 4.63
C GLN A 413 -16.99 -30.97 6.10
N THR A 414 -16.01 -31.06 7.00
CA THR A 414 -16.22 -31.33 8.43
C THR A 414 -16.02 -30.10 9.33
N GLY A 415 -15.80 -28.92 8.73
CA GLY A 415 -15.61 -27.65 9.44
C GLY A 415 -14.30 -26.94 9.07
N LEU A 416 -13.91 -25.93 9.85
CA LEU A 416 -12.67 -25.19 9.60
C LEU A 416 -11.45 -25.94 10.11
N ASP A 417 -10.44 -26.09 9.25
CA ASP A 417 -9.07 -26.46 9.64
C ASP A 417 -8.25 -25.18 9.79
N VAL A 418 -7.76 -24.91 11.00
CA VAL A 418 -7.01 -23.68 11.33
C VAL A 418 -5.61 -24.06 11.77
N ALA A 419 -4.60 -23.53 11.08
CA ALA A 419 -3.19 -23.74 11.40
C ALA A 419 -2.48 -22.39 11.58
N VAL A 420 -1.91 -22.16 12.77
CA VAL A 420 -1.12 -20.96 13.08
C VAL A 420 0.35 -21.31 13.11
N ALA A 421 1.13 -20.83 12.16
CA ALA A 421 2.55 -21.16 12.02
C ALA A 421 3.41 -19.89 12.03
N GLY A 422 4.50 -19.93 12.80
CA GLY A 422 5.47 -18.85 12.93
C GLY A 422 6.35 -19.04 14.16
N ASP A 423 7.33 -18.15 14.30
CA ASP A 423 8.25 -18.14 15.43
C ASP A 423 7.66 -17.32 16.59
N PHE A 424 7.05 -18.03 17.56
CA PHE A 424 6.51 -17.44 18.79
C PHE A 424 6.37 -18.50 19.89
N THR A 425 6.34 -18.04 21.14
CA THR A 425 6.09 -18.88 22.30
C THR A 425 4.60 -18.93 22.62
N LEU A 426 4.06 -20.14 22.77
CA LEU A 426 2.70 -20.37 23.27
C LEU A 426 2.75 -20.57 24.78
N SER A 427 2.00 -19.74 25.53
CA SER A 427 1.85 -19.90 26.98
C SER A 427 0.77 -20.93 27.31
N GLU A 428 0.86 -21.59 28.47
CA GLU A 428 -0.15 -22.55 28.93
C GLU A 428 -1.56 -21.95 29.10
N PRO A 429 -1.74 -20.73 29.68
CA PRO A 429 -3.04 -20.08 29.67
C PRO A 429 -3.55 -19.80 28.24
N GLY A 430 -2.66 -19.41 27.33
CA GLY A 430 -2.98 -19.20 25.92
C GLY A 430 -3.43 -20.49 25.22
N ARG A 431 -2.78 -21.62 25.52
CA ARG A 431 -3.15 -22.96 25.04
C ARG A 431 -4.57 -23.33 25.47
N GLN A 432 -4.88 -23.23 26.75
CA GLN A 432 -6.21 -23.56 27.28
C GLN A 432 -7.31 -22.66 26.67
N ALA A 433 -7.04 -21.36 26.57
CA ALA A 433 -7.95 -20.42 25.92
C ALA A 433 -8.17 -20.75 24.43
N ALA A 434 -7.11 -21.13 23.70
CA ALA A 434 -7.19 -21.49 22.29
C ALA A 434 -8.07 -22.73 22.05
N ILE A 435 -7.97 -23.75 22.91
CA ILE A 435 -8.83 -24.94 22.87
C ILE A 435 -10.30 -24.54 23.07
N GLY A 436 -10.60 -23.75 24.11
CA GLY A 436 -11.96 -23.28 24.37
C GLY A 436 -12.57 -22.48 23.22
N ILE A 437 -11.77 -21.63 22.56
CA ILE A 437 -12.19 -20.87 21.37
C ILE A 437 -12.48 -21.82 20.20
N ALA A 438 -11.62 -22.81 19.94
CA ALA A 438 -11.81 -23.76 18.85
C ALA A 438 -13.09 -24.58 19.02
N LEU A 439 -13.39 -25.03 20.24
CA LEU A 439 -14.62 -25.74 20.57
C LEU A 439 -15.85 -24.85 20.39
N LYS A 440 -15.83 -23.64 20.95
CA LYS A 440 -16.95 -22.68 20.85
C LYS A 440 -17.24 -22.26 19.41
N ALA A 441 -16.19 -22.08 18.60
CA ALA A 441 -16.31 -21.74 17.19
C ALA A 441 -16.53 -22.95 16.27
N ASN A 442 -16.62 -24.16 16.85
CA ASN A 442 -16.83 -25.42 16.16
C ASN A 442 -15.80 -25.70 15.04
N PHE A 443 -14.53 -25.41 15.29
CA PHE A 443 -13.45 -25.77 14.36
C PHE A 443 -13.31 -27.29 14.27
N ALA A 444 -13.04 -27.81 13.07
CA ALA A 444 -12.72 -29.23 12.88
C ALA A 444 -11.39 -29.55 13.56
N ARG A 445 -10.38 -28.69 13.29
CA ARG A 445 -9.05 -28.79 13.90
C ARG A 445 -8.42 -27.42 14.11
N LEU A 446 -7.68 -27.31 15.21
CA LEU A 446 -6.74 -26.23 15.51
C LEU A 446 -5.34 -26.80 15.70
N THR A 447 -4.41 -26.34 14.86
CA THR A 447 -2.98 -26.60 14.99
C THR A 447 -2.26 -25.29 15.26
N VAL A 448 -1.38 -25.29 16.26
CA VAL A 448 -0.53 -24.13 16.58
C VAL A 448 0.91 -24.60 16.56
N ARG A 449 1.71 -23.97 15.70
CA ARG A 449 3.03 -24.44 15.26
C ARG A 449 2.89 -25.85 14.69
N ASP A 450 3.47 -26.84 15.34
CA ASP A 450 3.43 -28.25 14.93
C ASP A 450 2.53 -29.11 15.83
N GLU A 451 1.81 -28.47 16.77
CA GLU A 451 0.99 -29.17 17.77
C GLU A 451 -0.50 -29.04 17.45
N VAL A 452 -1.21 -30.17 17.41
CA VAL A 452 -2.67 -30.20 17.30
C VAL A 452 -3.26 -29.99 18.69
N LEU A 453 -3.80 -28.79 18.93
CA LEU A 453 -4.38 -28.43 20.23
C LEU A 453 -5.81 -28.95 20.40
N ALA A 454 -6.56 -29.01 19.31
CA ALA A 454 -7.91 -29.54 19.29
C ALA A 454 -8.21 -30.17 17.92
N GLU A 455 -8.76 -31.37 17.92
CA GLU A 455 -9.32 -32.02 16.73
C GLU A 455 -10.67 -32.63 17.12
N THR A 456 -11.76 -31.90 16.84
CA THR A 456 -13.12 -32.39 17.13
C THR A 456 -13.60 -33.36 16.06
N ARG A 457 -13.13 -33.14 14.83
CA ARG A 457 -13.42 -33.95 13.64
C ARG A 457 -12.22 -33.89 12.73
N LYS A 458 -11.90 -35.00 12.07
CA LYS A 458 -10.84 -35.04 11.07
C LYS A 458 -11.21 -34.11 9.89
N PRO A 459 -10.40 -33.08 9.58
CA PRO A 459 -10.69 -32.18 8.46
C PRO A 459 -10.66 -32.94 7.14
N ALA A 460 -11.76 -32.93 6.39
CA ALA A 460 -11.90 -33.74 5.18
C ALA A 460 -12.32 -32.91 3.96
N VAL A 461 -11.68 -33.17 2.82
CA VAL A 461 -12.09 -32.67 1.51
C VAL A 461 -12.45 -33.85 0.60
N SER A 462 -13.11 -33.56 -0.52
CA SER A 462 -13.41 -34.59 -1.52
C SER A 462 -12.72 -34.29 -2.84
N PHE A 463 -12.00 -35.28 -3.37
CA PHE A 463 -11.51 -35.29 -4.74
C PHE A 463 -12.29 -36.34 -5.52
N ASP A 464 -13.23 -35.89 -6.36
CA ASP A 464 -14.06 -36.77 -7.20
C ASP A 464 -14.82 -37.86 -6.40
N GLY A 465 -15.45 -37.45 -5.30
CA GLY A 465 -16.21 -38.34 -4.41
C GLY A 465 -15.34 -39.17 -3.45
N ILE A 466 -14.02 -39.04 -3.51
CA ILE A 466 -13.09 -39.72 -2.58
C ILE A 466 -12.77 -38.76 -1.44
N ALA A 467 -13.11 -39.15 -0.21
CA ALA A 467 -12.84 -38.36 0.98
C ALA A 467 -11.36 -38.44 1.39
N VAL A 468 -10.71 -37.29 1.58
CA VAL A 468 -9.31 -37.17 1.95
C VAL A 468 -9.20 -36.36 3.24
N GLY A 469 -8.62 -36.98 4.27
CA GLY A 469 -8.30 -36.29 5.52
C GLY A 469 -7.07 -35.41 5.35
N LEU A 470 -7.20 -34.10 5.55
CA LEU A 470 -6.11 -33.15 5.32
C LEU A 470 -5.03 -33.23 6.42
N PRO A 471 -3.73 -33.17 6.07
CA PRO A 471 -2.69 -32.89 7.05
C PRO A 471 -2.80 -31.44 7.55
N PRO A 472 -2.35 -31.13 8.78
CA PRO A 472 -2.37 -29.77 9.31
C PRO A 472 -1.73 -28.75 8.37
N GLY A 473 -2.44 -27.67 8.05
CA GLY A 473 -1.95 -26.63 7.14
C GLY A 473 -1.78 -27.09 5.68
N GLY A 474 -2.20 -28.32 5.36
CA GLY A 474 -2.02 -28.98 4.07
C GLY A 474 -2.45 -28.13 2.88
N PHE A 475 -1.71 -28.26 1.78
CA PHE A 475 -2.03 -27.56 0.55
C PHE A 475 -3.19 -28.25 -0.18
N ILE A 476 -4.19 -27.46 -0.55
CA ILE A 476 -5.21 -27.80 -1.55
C ILE A 476 -5.39 -26.61 -2.49
N GLN A 477 -6.04 -26.85 -3.63
CA GLN A 477 -6.39 -25.78 -4.53
C GLN A 477 -7.31 -24.77 -3.83
N ALA A 478 -7.02 -23.49 -4.06
CA ALA A 478 -7.65 -22.40 -3.34
C ALA A 478 -9.17 -22.30 -3.61
N THR A 479 -9.65 -22.84 -4.73
CA THR A 479 -11.07 -22.94 -5.08
C THR A 479 -11.38 -24.36 -5.54
N ALA A 480 -12.57 -24.87 -5.19
CA ALA A 480 -13.03 -26.17 -5.65
C ALA A 480 -13.36 -26.16 -7.17
N HIS A 481 -13.83 -25.02 -7.69
CA HIS A 481 -14.15 -24.86 -9.10
C HIS A 481 -12.93 -25.04 -10.01
N ALA A 482 -11.82 -24.33 -9.71
CA ALA A 482 -10.59 -24.49 -10.49
C ALA A 482 -9.98 -25.88 -10.33
N GLU A 483 -10.09 -26.49 -9.14
CA GLU A 483 -9.67 -27.87 -8.91
C GLU A 483 -10.42 -28.85 -9.81
N SER A 484 -11.75 -28.75 -9.88
CA SER A 484 -12.58 -29.58 -10.75
C SER A 484 -12.17 -29.40 -12.21
N ALA A 485 -12.08 -28.17 -12.68
CA ALA A 485 -11.73 -27.89 -14.07
C ALA A 485 -10.34 -28.45 -14.45
N MET A 486 -9.34 -28.31 -13.59
CA MET A 486 -8.02 -28.91 -13.82
C MET A 486 -8.09 -30.43 -13.82
N ARG A 487 -8.82 -31.04 -12.88
CA ARG A 487 -8.98 -32.49 -12.81
C ARG A 487 -9.65 -33.03 -14.07
N ASP A 488 -10.72 -32.40 -14.53
CA ASP A 488 -11.49 -32.87 -15.68
C ASP A 488 -10.64 -32.80 -16.96
N LEU A 489 -9.84 -31.74 -17.12
CA LEU A 489 -8.87 -31.62 -18.22
C LEU A 489 -7.79 -32.72 -18.14
N VAL A 490 -7.17 -32.91 -16.97
CA VAL A 490 -6.09 -33.90 -16.77
C VAL A 490 -6.61 -35.32 -16.99
N THR A 491 -7.74 -35.68 -16.38
CA THR A 491 -8.33 -37.02 -16.54
C THR A 491 -8.79 -37.28 -17.98
N GLY A 492 -9.29 -36.25 -18.68
CA GLY A 492 -9.60 -36.34 -20.12
C GLY A 492 -8.37 -36.66 -20.98
N HIS A 493 -7.22 -36.05 -20.68
CA HIS A 493 -5.97 -36.31 -21.42
C HIS A 493 -5.35 -37.68 -21.10
N MET A 494 -5.72 -38.27 -19.95
CA MET A 494 -5.21 -39.57 -19.50
C MET A 494 -6.12 -40.74 -19.90
N GLN A 495 -7.16 -40.51 -20.70
CA GLN A 495 -8.00 -41.58 -21.24
C GLN A 495 -7.17 -42.55 -22.08
N GLY A 496 -7.35 -43.86 -21.81
CA GLY A 496 -6.59 -44.93 -22.48
C GLY A 496 -5.24 -45.29 -21.84
N ALA A 497 -4.71 -44.47 -20.93
CA ALA A 497 -3.48 -44.81 -20.20
C ALA A 497 -3.72 -45.99 -19.23
N ARG A 498 -2.76 -46.92 -19.11
CA ARG A 498 -2.83 -48.07 -18.18
C ARG A 498 -2.01 -47.82 -16.92
N SER A 499 -0.92 -47.08 -17.04
CA SER A 499 -0.09 -46.58 -15.93
C SER A 499 0.18 -45.08 -16.05
N VAL A 500 0.03 -44.35 -14.94
CA VAL A 500 0.27 -42.90 -14.87
C VAL A 500 1.18 -42.58 -13.69
N ALA A 501 2.14 -41.68 -13.88
CA ALA A 501 2.91 -41.07 -12.80
C ALA A 501 2.33 -39.69 -12.45
N ASP A 502 2.07 -39.44 -11.17
CA ASP A 502 1.66 -38.12 -10.64
C ASP A 502 2.81 -37.54 -9.80
N LEU A 503 3.52 -36.56 -10.36
CA LEU A 503 4.68 -35.91 -9.74
C LEU A 503 4.24 -34.63 -9.03
N PHE A 504 4.68 -34.47 -7.78
CA PHE A 504 4.19 -33.47 -6.82
C PHE A 504 2.71 -33.69 -6.48
N ALA A 505 2.38 -34.95 -6.20
CA ALA A 505 1.01 -35.44 -6.03
C ALA A 505 0.25 -34.79 -4.86
N GLY A 506 0.96 -34.21 -3.88
CA GLY A 506 0.35 -33.70 -2.65
C GLY A 506 -0.51 -34.77 -1.99
N CYS A 507 -1.72 -34.38 -1.57
CA CYS A 507 -2.69 -35.28 -0.95
C CYS A 507 -3.60 -36.02 -1.96
N GLY A 508 -3.23 -36.03 -3.25
CA GLY A 508 -3.87 -36.86 -4.27
C GLY A 508 -4.99 -36.19 -5.08
N THR A 509 -4.91 -34.88 -5.30
CA THR A 509 -5.89 -34.13 -6.11
C THR A 509 -6.10 -34.73 -7.51
N PHE A 510 -5.03 -35.25 -8.14
CA PHE A 510 -5.12 -35.94 -9.43
C PHE A 510 -4.96 -37.45 -9.29
N ALA A 511 -4.02 -37.92 -8.46
CA ALA A 511 -3.79 -39.35 -8.27
C ALA A 511 -5.05 -40.16 -7.93
N LEU A 512 -5.92 -39.64 -7.05
CA LEU A 512 -7.12 -40.36 -6.63
C LEU A 512 -8.18 -40.45 -7.75
N PRO A 513 -8.55 -39.35 -8.44
CA PRO A 513 -9.41 -39.44 -9.62
C PRO A 513 -8.82 -40.30 -10.75
N LEU A 514 -7.52 -40.18 -11.02
CA LEU A 514 -6.84 -40.96 -12.08
C LEU A 514 -6.83 -42.46 -11.78
N ALA A 515 -6.91 -42.87 -10.51
CA ALA A 515 -7.04 -44.26 -10.13
C ALA A 515 -8.32 -44.92 -10.66
N ARG A 516 -9.34 -44.14 -11.07
CA ARG A 516 -10.51 -44.69 -11.79
C ARG A 516 -10.14 -45.19 -13.19
N LEU A 517 -9.12 -44.59 -13.82
CA LEU A 517 -8.73 -44.84 -15.21
C LEU A 517 -7.52 -45.78 -15.31
N ALA A 518 -6.47 -45.52 -14.54
CA ALA A 518 -5.16 -46.16 -14.66
C ALA A 518 -4.57 -46.54 -13.30
N ARG A 519 -3.52 -47.40 -13.29
CA ARG A 519 -2.67 -47.56 -12.10
C ARG A 519 -1.86 -46.28 -11.92
N VAL A 520 -1.77 -45.75 -10.70
CA VAL A 520 -1.10 -44.46 -10.45
C VAL A 520 0.11 -44.66 -9.55
N HIS A 521 1.23 -44.05 -9.90
CA HIS A 521 2.38 -43.87 -9.02
C HIS A 521 2.50 -42.41 -8.61
N ALA A 522 2.23 -42.10 -7.35
CA ALA A 522 2.25 -40.75 -6.80
C ALA A 522 3.59 -40.48 -6.10
N VAL A 523 4.26 -39.40 -6.50
CA VAL A 523 5.56 -38.99 -5.97
C VAL A 523 5.46 -37.62 -5.33
N GLU A 524 5.89 -37.49 -4.08
CA GLU A 524 5.76 -36.26 -3.29
C GLU A 524 6.84 -36.17 -2.21
N GLY A 525 7.31 -34.95 -1.90
CA GLY A 525 8.31 -34.72 -0.86
C GLY A 525 7.72 -34.70 0.55
N ASP A 526 6.48 -34.20 0.68
CA ASP A 526 5.76 -34.12 1.94
C ASP A 526 5.17 -35.46 2.39
N ARG A 527 5.69 -35.98 3.50
CA ARG A 527 5.27 -37.27 4.08
C ARG A 527 3.81 -37.25 4.52
N ALA A 528 3.33 -36.14 5.09
CA ALA A 528 1.97 -36.06 5.64
C ALA A 528 0.92 -36.10 4.52
N SER A 529 1.19 -35.42 3.40
CA SER A 529 0.36 -35.46 2.20
C SER A 529 0.29 -36.85 1.57
N LEU A 530 1.41 -37.58 1.45
CA LEU A 530 1.40 -38.96 0.96
C LEU A 530 0.61 -39.90 1.86
N ALA A 531 0.76 -39.77 3.18
CA ALA A 531 0.01 -40.58 4.14
C ALA A 531 -1.51 -40.31 4.02
N ALA A 532 -1.91 -39.05 3.81
CA ALA A 532 -3.30 -38.68 3.57
C ALA A 532 -3.85 -39.30 2.27
N LEU A 533 -3.08 -39.25 1.19
CA LEU A 533 -3.42 -39.85 -0.10
C LEU A 533 -3.61 -41.37 0.02
N ASP A 534 -2.63 -42.06 0.59
CA ASP A 534 -2.63 -43.52 0.74
C ASP A 534 -3.79 -43.99 1.66
N ALA A 535 -4.04 -43.28 2.76
CA ALA A 535 -5.19 -43.56 3.62
C ALA A 535 -6.53 -43.36 2.89
N ALA A 536 -6.66 -42.30 2.10
CA ALA A 536 -7.87 -42.04 1.33
C ALA A 536 -8.12 -43.11 0.25
N TRP A 537 -7.08 -43.54 -0.47
CA TRP A 537 -7.17 -44.62 -1.45
C TRP A 537 -7.62 -45.93 -0.79
N ARG A 538 -7.01 -46.32 0.35
CA ARG A 538 -7.41 -47.54 1.07
C ARG A 538 -8.85 -47.48 1.59
N ALA A 539 -9.28 -46.32 2.09
CA ALA A 539 -10.64 -46.11 2.57
C ALA A 539 -11.69 -46.14 1.43
N ALA A 540 -11.29 -45.86 0.20
CA ALA A 540 -12.15 -45.86 -0.99
C ALA A 540 -12.20 -47.21 -1.72
N SER A 541 -11.88 -48.33 -1.05
CA SER A 541 -11.85 -49.68 -1.62
C SER A 541 -13.16 -50.10 -2.30
N GLY A 542 -14.30 -49.55 -1.89
CA GLY A 542 -15.62 -49.78 -2.53
C GLY A 542 -15.87 -49.01 -3.84
N GLN A 543 -15.01 -48.08 -4.25
CA GLN A 543 -15.27 -47.15 -5.36
C GLN A 543 -14.67 -47.59 -6.72
N LYS A 544 -14.33 -48.87 -6.89
CA LYS A 544 -13.68 -49.43 -8.10
C LYS A 544 -12.44 -48.63 -8.55
N LEU A 545 -11.50 -48.43 -7.64
CA LEU A 545 -10.23 -47.77 -7.92
C LEU A 545 -9.14 -48.79 -8.26
N ARG A 546 -8.30 -48.48 -9.24
CA ARG A 546 -7.07 -49.22 -9.53
C ARG A 546 -6.01 -48.92 -8.47
N ARG A 547 -4.91 -49.68 -8.52
CA ARG A 547 -3.81 -49.55 -7.56
C ARG A 547 -3.16 -48.17 -7.63
N VAL A 548 -2.99 -47.56 -6.47
CA VAL A 548 -2.15 -46.38 -6.27
C VAL A 548 -0.93 -46.79 -5.45
N THR A 549 0.26 -46.39 -5.86
CA THR A 549 1.51 -46.55 -5.10
C THR A 549 2.09 -45.18 -4.81
N THR A 550 2.79 -45.04 -3.67
CA THR A 550 3.36 -43.77 -3.22
C THR A 550 4.87 -43.87 -3.04
N GLU A 551 5.62 -42.85 -3.47
CA GLU A 551 7.05 -42.69 -3.22
C GLU A 551 7.31 -41.33 -2.57
N ARG A 552 8.02 -41.32 -1.44
CA ARG A 552 8.54 -40.07 -0.88
C ARG A 552 9.84 -39.71 -1.57
N ARG A 553 9.85 -38.60 -2.32
CA ARG A 553 11.03 -38.13 -3.06
C ARG A 553 11.01 -36.61 -3.16
N ASP A 554 12.15 -36.00 -2.86
CA ASP A 554 12.36 -34.59 -3.20
C ASP A 554 12.68 -34.47 -4.69
N LEU A 555 11.67 -34.11 -5.47
CA LEU A 555 11.76 -33.97 -6.92
C LEU A 555 12.54 -32.74 -7.38
N PHE A 556 12.88 -31.80 -6.49
CA PHE A 556 13.77 -30.68 -6.80
C PHE A 556 15.23 -31.10 -6.74
N VAL A 557 15.59 -31.95 -5.77
CA VAL A 557 16.96 -32.46 -5.57
C VAL A 557 17.23 -33.69 -6.43
N ARG A 558 16.27 -34.61 -6.48
CA ARG A 558 16.38 -35.88 -7.20
C ARG A 558 15.20 -36.01 -8.17
N PRO A 559 15.24 -35.40 -9.36
CA PRO A 559 14.17 -35.53 -10.35
C PRO A 559 14.06 -36.98 -10.85
N VAL A 560 12.88 -37.36 -11.35
CA VAL A 560 12.67 -38.65 -12.02
C VAL A 560 13.40 -38.65 -13.36
N THR A 561 14.17 -39.71 -13.63
CA THR A 561 14.93 -39.88 -14.86
C THR A 561 14.02 -40.33 -16.01
N ALA A 562 14.45 -40.14 -17.26
CA ALA A 562 13.72 -40.63 -18.43
C ALA A 562 13.46 -42.14 -18.35
N LYS A 563 14.48 -42.93 -17.96
CA LYS A 563 14.38 -44.38 -17.80
C LYS A 563 13.33 -44.82 -16.77
N GLU A 564 13.18 -44.07 -15.68
CA GLU A 564 12.12 -44.33 -14.69
C GLU A 564 10.72 -44.05 -15.29
N LEU A 565 10.62 -43.05 -16.17
CA LEU A 565 9.37 -42.67 -16.84
C LEU A 565 8.94 -43.64 -17.95
N ASP A 566 9.85 -44.41 -18.55
CA ASP A 566 9.54 -45.39 -19.62
C ASP A 566 8.47 -46.43 -19.24
N SER A 567 8.23 -46.61 -17.93
CA SER A 567 7.23 -47.55 -17.41
C SER A 567 5.80 -46.98 -17.31
N PHE A 568 5.60 -45.72 -17.67
CA PHE A 568 4.32 -45.01 -17.59
C PHE A 568 3.81 -44.56 -18.95
N ASP A 569 2.52 -44.78 -19.19
CA ASP A 569 1.84 -44.32 -20.41
C ASP A 569 1.45 -42.83 -20.32
N GLY A 570 1.36 -42.28 -19.10
CA GLY A 570 0.97 -40.90 -18.86
C GLY A 570 1.72 -40.26 -17.70
N LEU A 571 1.91 -38.95 -17.79
CA LEU A 571 2.63 -38.16 -16.79
C LEU A 571 1.83 -36.90 -16.43
N VAL A 572 1.60 -36.73 -15.13
CA VAL A 572 1.10 -35.48 -14.54
C VAL A 572 2.23 -34.86 -13.74
N ARG A 573 2.51 -33.57 -13.97
CA ARG A 573 3.56 -32.85 -13.25
C ARG A 573 3.06 -31.48 -12.81
N ARG A 574 2.84 -31.31 -11.50
CA ARG A 574 2.43 -30.02 -10.92
C ARG A 574 3.54 -29.40 -10.09
N ARG A 575 4.55 -28.87 -10.79
CA ARG A 575 5.68 -28.19 -10.14
C ARG A 575 5.22 -26.89 -9.44
N ILE A 576 5.58 -26.72 -8.18
CA ILE A 576 5.44 -25.45 -7.46
C ILE A 576 6.57 -24.51 -7.90
N ARG A 577 6.32 -23.19 -7.95
CA ARG A 577 7.36 -22.19 -8.23
C ARG A 577 8.50 -22.39 -7.23
N SER A 578 9.72 -22.63 -7.72
CA SER A 578 10.90 -22.83 -6.87
C SER A 578 11.08 -21.58 -5.97
N PRO A 579 11.29 -21.72 -4.65
CA PRO A 579 11.63 -20.59 -3.79
C PRO A 579 13.00 -20.01 -4.15
N VAL A 580 13.85 -20.77 -4.85
CA VAL A 580 15.11 -20.31 -5.41
C VAL A 580 14.82 -19.79 -6.83
N ARG A 581 14.87 -18.45 -7.00
CA ARG A 581 15.20 -17.87 -8.31
C ARG A 581 16.63 -18.31 -8.59
N VAL A 582 16.81 -19.22 -9.54
CA VAL A 582 18.11 -19.41 -10.20
C VAL A 582 18.19 -18.36 -11.29
#